data_AF-A0A932NWN0-F1
#
_entry.id   AF-A0A932NWN0-F1
#
_cell.length_a   1.000
_cell.length_b   1.000
_cell.length_c   1.000
_cell.angle_alpha   90.00
_cell.angle_beta   90.00
_cell.angle_gamma   90.00
#
_symmetry.space_group_name_H-M   'P 1'
#
loop_
_entity.id
_entity.type
_entity.pdbx_description
1 polymer ?
#
loop_
_entity_poly.entity_id
_entity_poly.type
_entity_poly.pdbx_seq_one_letter_code
_entity_poly.pdbx_strand_id
1 'polypeptide(L)' 'MAASPQNDDRPIPRWQYFMDSTFLLLFLGVAVPFIFYTVWGIMELVNVPLWPAK' A
#
# COMPACT_ATOMS: atom_id res chain seq x y z
N MET A 1 38.70 -24.05 14.83
CA MET A 1 37.80 -24.48 13.75
C MET A 1 37.12 -23.22 13.22
N ALA A 2 37.56 -22.71 12.07
CA ALA A 2 36.98 -21.51 11.47
C ALA A 2 35.67 -21.89 10.77
N ALA A 3 34.56 -21.32 11.22
CA ALA A 3 33.29 -21.43 10.51
C ALA A 3 33.38 -20.59 9.23
N SER A 4 33.32 -21.23 8.07
CA SER A 4 33.33 -20.57 6.77
C SER A 4 32.08 -19.68 6.63
N PRO A 5 32.17 -18.48 6.05
CA PRO A 5 30.98 -17.69 5.71
C PRO A 5 30.33 -18.39 4.52
N GLN A 6 29.28 -19.16 4.78
CA GLN A 6 28.43 -19.69 3.73
C GLN A 6 27.60 -18.49 3.23
N ASN A 7 28.14 -17.75 2.26
CA ASN A 7 27.39 -16.74 1.54
C ASN A 7 26.23 -17.46 0.85
N ASP A 8 25.03 -17.30 1.40
CA ASP A 8 23.77 -17.78 0.86
C ASP A 8 23.48 -17.04 -0.47
N ASP A 9 24.06 -17.49 -1.58
CA ASP A 9 23.75 -17.06 -2.96
C ASP A 9 22.36 -17.55 -3.42
N ARG A 10 21.37 -17.54 -2.53
CA ARG A 10 19.98 -17.84 -2.89
C ARG A 10 19.37 -16.59 -3.52
N PRO A 11 18.78 -16.69 -4.73
CA PRO A 11 18.15 -15.53 -5.36
C PRO A 11 17.04 -14.98 -4.45
N ILE A 12 17.16 -13.71 -4.09
CA ILE A 12 16.20 -13.03 -3.22
C ILE A 12 14.84 -13.01 -3.93
N PRO A 13 13.76 -13.53 -3.31
CA PRO A 13 12.43 -13.49 -3.91
C PRO A 13 12.01 -12.04 -4.17
N ARG A 14 11.51 -11.75 -5.39
CA ARG A 14 11.10 -10.38 -5.78
C ARG A 14 10.03 -9.77 -4.88
N TRP A 15 9.20 -10.60 -4.25
CA TRP A 15 8.21 -10.15 -3.27
C TRP A 15 8.84 -9.67 -1.96
N GLN A 16 9.97 -10.27 -1.54
CA GLN A 16 10.72 -9.85 -0.35
C GLN A 16 11.20 -8.40 -0.50
N TYR A 17 11.76 -8.05 -1.67
CA TYR A 17 12.22 -6.69 -1.96
C TYR A 17 11.11 -5.63 -1.88
N PHE A 18 9.89 -5.98 -2.27
CA PHE A 18 8.72 -5.11 -2.14
C PHE A 18 8.34 -4.88 -0.68
N MET A 19 8.44 -5.92 0.16
CA MET A 19 8.14 -5.87 1.60
C MET A 19 9.26 -5.23 2.44
N ASP A 20 10.51 -5.22 1.95
CA ASP A 20 11.66 -4.66 2.65
C ASP A 20 11.81 -3.13 2.44
N SER A 21 11.01 -2.55 1.54
CA SER A 21 11.11 -1.14 1.16
C SER A 21 10.23 -0.23 2.02
N THR A 22 10.76 0.34 3.12
CA THR A 22 10.01 1.20 4.06
C THR A 22 9.16 2.28 3.37
N PHE A 23 9.71 2.99 2.38
CA PHE A 23 8.97 4.04 1.66
C PHE A 23 7.84 3.50 0.80
N LEU A 24 8.00 2.30 0.25
CA LEU A 24 6.99 1.68 -0.58
C LEU A 24 5.81 1.22 0.27
N LEU A 25 6.09 0.62 1.44
CA LEU A 25 5.05 0.28 2.41
C LEU A 25 4.38 1.51 2.98
N LEU A 26 5.14 2.57 3.27
CA LEU A 26 4.60 3.86 3.71
C LEU A 26 3.67 4.45 2.66
N PHE A 27 4.12 4.47 1.40
CA PHE A 27 3.30 4.96 0.29
C PHE A 27 2.01 4.15 0.16
N LEU A 28 2.09 2.82 0.17
CA LEU A 28 0.91 1.97 0.08
C LEU A 28 -0.02 2.19 1.30
N GLY A 29 0.54 2.36 2.49
CA GLY A 29 -0.20 2.62 3.73
C GLY A 29 -1.01 3.91 3.70
N VAL A 30 -0.53 4.95 3.01
CA VAL A 30 -1.27 6.21 2.83
C VAL A 30 -2.15 6.17 1.57
N ALA A 31 -1.65 5.60 0.47
CA ALA A 31 -2.33 5.56 -0.80
C ALA A 31 -3.61 4.71 -0.75
N VAL A 32 -3.60 3.57 -0.04
CA VAL A 32 -4.78 2.71 0.11
C VAL A 32 -5.96 3.46 0.71
N PRO A 33 -5.89 4.00 1.95
CA PRO A 33 -7.01 4.74 2.51
C PRO A 33 -7.32 6.01 1.70
N PHE A 34 -6.31 6.70 1.16
CA PHE A 34 -6.53 7.88 0.33
C PHE A 34 -7.42 7.59 -0.88
N ILE A 35 -7.12 6.54 -1.64
CA ILE A 35 -7.92 6.13 -2.80
C ILE A 35 -9.29 5.63 -2.35
N PHE A 36 -9.34 4.78 -1.32
CA PHE A 36 -10.60 4.24 -0.79
C PHE A 36 -11.57 5.35 -0.37
N TYR A 37 -11.14 6.28 0.49
CA TYR A 37 -11.97 7.37 0.97
C TYR A 37 -12.32 8.37 -0.13
N THR A 38 -11.43 8.57 -1.10
CA THR A 38 -11.74 9.42 -2.25
C THR A 38 -12.86 8.82 -3.08
N VAL A 39 -12.74 7.55 -3.49
CA VAL A 39 -13.78 6.88 -4.29
C VAL A 39 -15.08 6.77 -3.49
N TRP A 40 -15.01 6.37 -2.22
CA TRP A 40 -16.19 6.28 -1.37
C TRP A 40 -16.85 7.66 -1.19
N GLY A 41 -16.06 8.71 -0.93
CA GLY A 41 -16.56 10.07 -0.80
C GLY A 41 -17.19 10.61 -2.08
N ILE A 42 -16.65 10.26 -3.26
CA ILE A 42 -17.27 10.59 -4.55
C ILE A 42 -18.60 9.86 -4.70
N MET A 43 -18.65 8.56 -4.39
CA MET A 43 -19.90 7.79 -4.43
C MET A 43 -20.95 8.39 -3.49
N GLU A 44 -20.56 8.79 -2.28
CA GLU A 44 -21.45 9.48 -1.33
C GLU A 44 -21.93 10.80 -1.92
N LEU A 45 -21.02 11.66 -2.40
CA LEU A 45 -21.33 12.97 -2.94
C LEU A 45 -22.33 12.93 -4.10
N VAL A 46 -22.23 11.94 -4.99
CA VAL A 46 -23.16 11.77 -6.12
C VAL A 46 -24.55 11.33 -5.66
N ASN A 47 -24.64 10.61 -4.52
CA ASN A 47 -25.90 10.18 -3.95
C ASN A 47 -26.54 11.23 -3.03
N VAL A 48 -25.80 12.26 -2.61
CA VAL A 48 -26.38 13.38 -1.84
C VAL A 48 -27.22 14.26 -2.76
N PRO A 49 -28.54 14.42 -2.49
CA PRO A 49 -29.35 15.36 -3.24
C PRO A 49 -28.88 16.80 -2.97
N LEU A 50 -28.56 17.53 -4.05
CA LEU A 50 -27.98 18.87 -4.00
C LEU A 50 -28.93 19.98 -3.52
N TRP A 51 -30.14 19.64 -3.07
CA TRP A 51 -31.13 20.59 -2.59
C TRP A 51 -32.19 19.87 -1.73
N PRO A 52 -32.57 20.36 -0.54
CA PRO A 52 -33.84 19.94 0.06
C PRO A 52 -34.94 20.52 -0.80
N ALA A 53 -35.54 19.70 -1.68
CA ALA A 53 -36.75 20.07 -2.39
C ALA A 53 -37.91 20.11 -1.38
N LYS A 54 -38.00 21.24 -0.68
CA LYS A 54 -38.91 21.59 0.42
C LYS A 54 -38.64 20.93 1.76
#